data_AF-A0A7W4ET67-F1
#
_entry.id   AF-A0A7W4ET67-F1
#
_cell.length_a   1.000
_cell.length_b   1.000
_cell.length_c   1.000
_cell.angle_alpha   90.00
_cell.angle_beta   90.00
_cell.angle_gamma   90.00
#
_symmetry.space_group_name_H-M   'P 1'
#
loop_
_entity.id
_entity.type
_entity.pdbx_description
1 polymer ?
#
loop_
_entity_poly.entity_id
_entity_poly.type
_entity_poly.pdbx_seq_one_letter_code
_entity_poly.pdbx_strand_id
1 'polypeptide(L)'
;MKKNRIYNHIPDFCLFGFGFIAFAVAWAWPGTVVIASEWWLVGAACIVVAVFIMHATMRALRRAATSTNPLDEPSELLTTGPFNFSRNPLYLAYILAVLGCALVSGSWLALLCPVVCFGVLNWLIIPIEEHALHHVFAERYEWYCRRVRRWLVVPMACKHMKPMRFMTIRRAARPYIFAAISGIVVAGTAFAPHWLLQLPVFFALALLFIAVRRLSGVHLYGVGACFMLAWLLPTTYWYYYFMSPGVAFGASVGWALLQANLFWIIALRRYIRTYGAVVLFVIAWCTLTYIRTHAPVVEDWWIPHLGYSVWRNDSITMWSIYGGEVVLEAIVLLCGVSIAWLIVHARMSVWIRMSCGLVVLVAVANSIAVHMPAKPLPPVIALQKMTRGGVDIPATEADVQDLIHLTKRAIAQYQYPHATIVWPENYIPPALHTTIAAFAQRESINIVYHTTEKDDTRIYKKVALVDQSGRSILTNYKAHLAPDESIGTARYSRVIATHNATKVTAYVCYDIHYPDIVERLKGSDVAYIPLSDPEYGYLQKQFHAADSVIHARQAQTAVVLAGTDGPTMIINSNGIIVDRLMGNATGFVGYSK
;
A
#
# COMPACT_ATOMS: atom_id res chain seq x y z
N MET A 1 -27.98 29.57 23.11
CA MET A 1 -26.91 29.20 22.15
C MET A 1 -27.25 29.79 20.79
N LYS A 2 -26.35 30.55 20.13
CA LYS A 2 -26.57 30.99 18.74
C LYS A 2 -26.71 29.75 17.86
N LYS A 3 -27.88 29.53 17.22
CA LYS A 3 -28.10 28.46 16.24
C LYS A 3 -27.12 28.68 15.08
N ASN A 4 -26.06 27.87 15.00
CA ASN A 4 -25.10 27.94 13.90
C ASN A 4 -25.79 27.36 12.66
N ARG A 5 -26.21 28.22 11.71
CA ARG A 5 -26.94 27.83 10.49
C ARG A 5 -26.22 26.80 9.60
N ILE A 6 -24.91 26.59 9.82
CA ILE A 6 -24.10 25.62 9.09
C ILE A 6 -24.66 24.20 9.19
N TYR A 7 -25.23 23.80 10.33
CA TYR A 7 -25.74 22.43 10.51
C TYR A 7 -26.99 22.12 9.67
N ASN A 8 -27.72 23.13 9.20
CA ASN A 8 -28.92 22.95 8.37
C ASN A 8 -28.59 22.39 6.99
N HIS A 9 -27.39 22.68 6.47
CA HIS A 9 -26.98 22.28 5.12
C HIS A 9 -26.16 20.99 5.09
N ILE A 10 -25.80 20.44 6.25
CA ILE A 10 -24.99 19.22 6.33
C ILE A 10 -25.75 18.00 5.78
N PRO A 11 -27.04 17.78 6.08
CA PRO A 11 -27.81 16.70 5.47
C PRO A 11 -27.88 16.80 3.94
N ASP A 12 -28.11 18.01 3.41
CA ASP A 12 -28.20 18.24 1.97
C ASP A 12 -26.83 18.03 1.29
N PHE A 13 -25.74 18.48 1.93
CA PHE A 13 -24.39 18.18 1.48
C PHE A 13 -24.08 16.68 1.54
N CYS A 14 -24.59 15.96 2.55
CA CYS A 14 -24.40 14.52 2.65
C CYS A 14 -25.06 13.75 1.51
N LEU A 15 -26.20 14.23 1.00
CA LEU A 15 -26.87 13.64 -0.15
C LEU A 15 -26.24 14.09 -1.47
N PHE A 16 -26.27 15.39 -1.75
CA PHE A 16 -25.90 15.94 -3.06
C PHE A 16 -24.38 16.09 -3.22
N GLY A 17 -23.67 16.48 -2.16
CA GLY A 17 -22.22 16.63 -2.16
C GLY A 17 -21.51 15.28 -2.31
N PHE A 18 -21.79 14.30 -1.44
CA PHE A 18 -21.19 12.97 -1.57
C PHE A 18 -21.67 12.21 -2.81
N GLY A 19 -22.91 12.42 -3.25
CA GLY A 19 -23.39 11.90 -4.53
C GLY A 19 -22.56 12.44 -5.71
N PHE A 20 -22.33 13.75 -5.76
CA PHE A 20 -21.49 14.37 -6.78
C PHE A 20 -20.02 13.91 -6.71
N ILE A 21 -19.46 13.85 -5.50
CA ILE A 21 -18.08 13.39 -5.27
C ILE A 21 -17.89 11.95 -5.75
N ALA A 22 -18.88 11.07 -5.55
CA ALA A 22 -18.82 9.69 -6.04
C ALA A 22 -18.62 9.60 -7.57
N PHE A 23 -19.24 10.50 -8.33
CA PHE A 23 -19.05 10.59 -9.78
C PHE A 23 -17.78 11.37 -10.17
N ALA A 24 -17.44 12.43 -9.44
CA ALA A 24 -16.23 13.22 -9.69
C ALA A 24 -14.95 12.42 -9.45
N VAL A 25 -14.94 11.53 -8.45
CA VAL A 25 -13.84 10.60 -8.17
C VAL A 25 -13.65 9.59 -9.29
N ALA A 26 -14.74 9.01 -9.79
CA ALA A 26 -14.70 8.09 -10.93
C ALA A 26 -14.17 8.77 -12.19
N TRP A 27 -14.56 10.03 -12.43
CA TRP A 27 -14.09 10.82 -13.57
C TRP A 27 -12.61 11.25 -13.45
N ALA A 28 -12.20 11.74 -12.27
CA ALA A 28 -10.84 12.24 -12.05
C ALA A 28 -9.79 11.11 -11.96
N TRP A 29 -10.20 9.91 -11.54
CA TRP A 29 -9.36 8.71 -11.52
C TRP A 29 -10.05 7.54 -12.22
N PRO A 30 -9.99 7.48 -13.56
CA PRO A 30 -10.58 6.39 -14.35
C PRO A 30 -10.07 5.00 -13.94
N GLY A 31 -8.81 4.90 -13.48
CA GLY A 31 -8.22 3.66 -12.96
C GLY A 31 -8.85 3.11 -11.68
N THR A 32 -9.80 3.83 -11.07
CA THR A 32 -10.59 3.34 -9.92
C THR A 32 -11.90 2.66 -10.33
N VAL A 33 -12.29 2.78 -11.61
CA VAL A 33 -13.51 2.19 -12.18
C VAL A 33 -13.25 0.72 -12.50
N VAL A 34 -13.43 -0.15 -11.50
CA VAL A 34 -13.11 -1.58 -11.58
C VAL A 34 -14.30 -2.45 -11.13
N ILE A 35 -15.35 -1.85 -10.57
CA ILE A 35 -16.58 -2.58 -10.25
C ILE A 35 -17.20 -3.04 -11.57
N ALA A 36 -17.52 -4.34 -11.68
CA ALA A 36 -18.08 -4.93 -12.89
C ALA A 36 -19.32 -4.15 -13.36
N SER A 37 -19.44 -3.95 -14.67
CA SER A 37 -20.50 -3.10 -15.26
C SER A 37 -21.88 -3.48 -14.73
N GLU A 38 -22.19 -4.76 -14.56
CA GLU A 38 -23.48 -5.29 -14.10
C GLU A 38 -24.00 -4.73 -12.75
N TRP A 39 -23.14 -4.20 -11.88
CA TRP A 39 -23.55 -3.59 -10.60
C TRP A 39 -24.30 -2.27 -10.75
N TRP A 40 -24.30 -1.66 -11.94
CA TRP A 40 -25.08 -0.44 -12.20
C TRP A 40 -26.59 -0.66 -11.97
N LEU A 41 -27.10 -1.87 -12.24
CA LEU A 41 -28.51 -2.24 -12.00
C LEU A 41 -28.85 -2.25 -10.50
N VAL A 42 -27.93 -2.78 -9.68
CA VAL A 42 -28.06 -2.78 -8.22
C VAL A 42 -28.00 -1.34 -7.69
N GLY A 43 -27.06 -0.55 -8.21
CA GLY A 43 -26.96 0.87 -7.86
C GLY A 43 -28.22 1.66 -8.22
N ALA A 44 -28.77 1.45 -9.41
CA ALA A 44 -30.02 2.06 -9.85
C ALA A 44 -31.21 1.63 -8.96
N ALA A 45 -31.31 0.34 -8.63
CA ALA A 45 -32.33 -0.16 -7.72
C ALA A 45 -32.21 0.48 -6.32
N CYS A 46 -31.00 0.63 -5.77
CA CYS A 46 -30.77 1.34 -4.51
C CYS A 46 -31.27 2.79 -4.56
N ILE A 47 -31.03 3.52 -5.66
CA ILE A 47 -31.51 4.90 -5.83
C ILE A 47 -33.03 4.94 -5.88
N VAL A 48 -33.69 4.03 -6.62
CA VAL A 48 -35.16 3.97 -6.71
C VAL A 48 -35.78 3.71 -5.33
N VAL A 49 -35.24 2.74 -4.59
CA VAL A 49 -35.70 2.44 -3.22
C VAL A 49 -35.46 3.63 -2.28
N ALA A 50 -34.32 4.30 -2.39
CA ALA A 50 -34.03 5.49 -1.60
C ALA A 50 -35.04 6.63 -1.88
N VAL A 51 -35.36 6.89 -3.15
CA VAL A 51 -36.36 7.90 -3.55
C VAL A 51 -37.73 7.56 -2.98
N PHE A 52 -38.13 6.28 -2.99
CA PHE A 52 -39.40 5.85 -2.42
C PHE A 52 -39.47 6.08 -0.90
N ILE A 53 -38.41 5.70 -0.16
CA ILE A 53 -38.32 5.92 1.29
C ILE A 53 -38.32 7.43 1.61
N MET A 54 -37.58 8.22 0.85
CA MET A 54 -37.53 9.68 1.00
C MET A 54 -38.91 10.31 0.74
N HIS A 55 -39.61 9.92 -0.32
CA HIS A 55 -40.95 10.41 -0.63
C HIS A 55 -41.96 10.05 0.47
N ALA A 56 -41.95 8.80 0.93
CA ALA A 56 -42.82 8.34 2.01
C ALA A 56 -42.56 9.11 3.32
N THR A 57 -41.28 9.35 3.65
CA THR A 57 -40.87 10.08 4.86
C THR A 57 -41.28 11.56 4.78
N MET A 58 -41.03 12.21 3.65
CA MET A 58 -41.41 13.62 3.43
C MET A 58 -42.93 13.80 3.45
N ARG A 59 -43.70 12.85 2.91
CA ARG A 59 -45.17 12.88 2.96
C ARG A 59 -45.69 12.75 4.39
N ALA A 60 -45.06 11.92 5.22
CA ALA A 60 -45.40 11.79 6.64
C ALA A 60 -45.10 13.09 7.41
N LEU A 61 -43.91 13.68 7.20
CA LEU A 61 -43.51 14.94 7.84
C LEU A 61 -44.41 16.13 7.44
N ARG A 62 -44.77 16.25 6.15
CA ARG A 62 -45.69 17.30 5.67
C ARG A 62 -47.09 17.17 6.26
N ARG A 63 -47.61 15.95 6.40
CA ARG A 63 -48.94 15.70 6.99
C ARG A 63 -49.02 16.06 8.47
N ALA A 64 -47.91 15.93 9.20
CA ALA A 64 -47.80 16.28 10.61
C ALA A 64 -47.28 17.72 10.85
N ALA A 65 -47.21 18.55 9.79
CA ALA A 65 -46.72 19.93 9.87
C ALA A 65 -45.40 20.08 10.68
N THR A 66 -44.51 19.10 10.56
CA THR A 66 -43.25 19.03 11.32
C THR A 66 -42.07 19.40 10.44
N SER A 67 -41.14 20.19 10.98
CA SER A 67 -39.94 20.65 10.25
C SER A 67 -39.01 19.48 9.91
N THR A 68 -38.39 19.55 8.74
CA THR A 68 -37.32 18.62 8.29
C THR A 68 -35.93 19.07 8.74
N ASN A 69 -35.84 20.20 9.45
CA ASN A 69 -34.59 20.83 9.83
C ASN A 69 -34.10 20.28 11.19
N PRO A 70 -32.85 19.77 11.28
CA PRO A 70 -32.31 19.19 12.50
C PRO A 70 -32.25 20.13 13.71
N LEU A 71 -32.33 21.45 13.48
CA LEU A 71 -32.23 22.47 14.53
C LEU A 71 -33.58 23.06 14.94
N ASP A 72 -34.67 22.71 14.28
CA ASP A 72 -35.99 23.22 14.65
C ASP A 72 -36.61 22.37 15.76
N GLU A 73 -37.42 23.00 16.62
CA GLU A 73 -38.14 22.24 17.63
C GLU A 73 -39.22 21.40 16.93
N PRO A 74 -39.23 20.07 17.14
CA PRO A 74 -40.20 19.20 16.51
C PRO A 74 -41.60 19.45 17.10
N SER A 75 -42.58 19.68 16.23
CA SER A 75 -43.97 19.95 16.62
C SER A 75 -44.76 18.69 16.98
N GLU A 76 -44.43 17.54 16.37
CA GLU A 76 -45.09 16.26 16.63
C GLU A 76 -44.09 15.09 16.60
N LEU A 77 -44.31 14.08 17.47
CA LEU A 77 -43.53 12.84 17.46
C LEU A 77 -44.17 11.80 16.53
N LEU A 78 -43.61 11.67 15.33
CA LEU A 78 -44.05 10.67 14.34
C LEU A 78 -43.59 9.25 14.71
N THR A 79 -44.54 8.32 14.80
CA THR A 79 -44.27 6.90 15.13
C THR A 79 -44.87 5.91 14.13
N THR A 80 -45.53 6.39 13.08
CA THR A 80 -46.23 5.59 12.07
C THR A 80 -45.61 5.75 10.68
N GLY A 81 -45.95 4.85 9.74
CA GLY A 81 -45.36 4.85 8.40
C GLY A 81 -43.87 4.48 8.43
N PRO A 82 -42.98 5.17 7.69
CA PRO A 82 -41.53 4.89 7.68
C PRO A 82 -40.88 4.94 9.08
N PHE A 83 -41.43 5.76 9.98
CA PHE A 83 -40.98 5.90 11.36
C PHE A 83 -41.32 4.69 12.25
N ASN A 84 -42.14 3.73 11.78
CA ASN A 84 -42.34 2.45 12.48
C ASN A 84 -41.17 1.47 12.24
N PHE A 85 -40.38 1.69 11.18
CA PHE A 85 -39.30 0.79 10.76
C PHE A 85 -37.93 1.28 11.21
N SER A 86 -37.68 2.59 11.13
CA SER A 86 -36.45 3.25 11.55
C SER A 86 -36.78 4.57 12.21
N ARG A 87 -36.03 4.95 13.25
CA ARG A 87 -36.15 6.31 13.82
C ARG A 87 -35.64 7.40 12.88
N ASN A 88 -34.80 7.04 11.91
CA ASN A 88 -34.17 7.97 10.97
C ASN A 88 -34.35 7.52 9.51
N PRO A 89 -35.60 7.40 9.01
CA PRO A 89 -35.87 6.84 7.68
C PRO A 89 -35.38 7.75 6.55
N LEU A 90 -35.32 9.07 6.76
CA LEU A 90 -34.79 10.03 5.77
C LEU A 90 -33.27 9.83 5.56
N TYR A 91 -32.51 9.70 6.65
CA TYR A 91 -31.05 9.49 6.57
C TYR A 91 -30.69 8.11 6.03
N LEU A 92 -31.52 7.11 6.31
CA LEU A 92 -31.39 5.81 5.66
C LEU A 92 -31.53 5.93 4.13
N ALA A 93 -32.49 6.71 3.65
CA ALA A 93 -32.63 6.99 2.22
C ALA A 93 -31.38 7.71 1.66
N TYR A 94 -30.79 8.64 2.40
CA TYR A 94 -29.61 9.37 1.93
C TYR A 94 -28.39 8.46 1.76
N ILE A 95 -28.11 7.62 2.75
CA ILE A 95 -27.01 6.65 2.68
C ILE A 95 -27.23 5.67 1.53
N LEU A 96 -28.47 5.20 1.34
CA LEU A 96 -28.82 4.27 0.27
C LEU A 96 -28.70 4.92 -1.12
N ALA A 97 -29.06 6.20 -1.25
CA ALA A 97 -28.88 6.96 -2.48
C ALA A 97 -27.41 7.17 -2.82
N VAL A 98 -26.57 7.56 -1.84
CA VAL A 98 -25.12 7.74 -2.04
C VAL A 98 -24.43 6.41 -2.36
N LEU A 99 -24.86 5.32 -1.73
CA LEU A 99 -24.40 3.96 -2.05
C LEU A 99 -24.76 3.60 -3.50
N GLY A 100 -26.00 3.89 -3.91
CA GLY A 100 -26.44 3.70 -5.28
C GLY A 100 -25.60 4.50 -6.28
N CYS A 101 -25.30 5.77 -6.00
CA CYS A 101 -24.42 6.60 -6.82
C CYS A 101 -22.99 6.02 -6.92
N ALA A 102 -22.44 5.53 -5.81
CA ALA A 102 -21.11 4.90 -5.79
C ALA A 102 -21.06 3.59 -6.59
N LEU A 103 -22.14 2.80 -6.57
CA LEU A 103 -22.26 1.59 -7.38
C LEU A 103 -22.44 1.90 -8.87
N VAL A 104 -23.26 2.91 -9.21
CA VAL A 104 -23.45 3.36 -10.59
C VAL A 104 -22.17 3.98 -11.17
N SER A 105 -21.35 4.64 -10.35
CA SER A 105 -20.08 5.22 -10.83
C SER A 105 -19.01 4.18 -11.14
N GLY A 106 -19.20 2.92 -10.71
CA GLY A 106 -18.27 1.81 -10.94
C GLY A 106 -16.93 1.94 -10.23
N SER A 107 -16.72 3.01 -9.45
CA SER A 107 -15.47 3.29 -8.76
C SER A 107 -15.45 2.68 -7.36
N TRP A 108 -14.47 1.81 -7.08
CA TRP A 108 -14.33 1.25 -5.72
C TRP A 108 -14.02 2.35 -4.69
N LEU A 109 -13.31 3.41 -5.11
CA LEU A 109 -12.99 4.55 -4.27
C LEU A 109 -14.24 5.38 -3.92
N ALA A 110 -15.25 5.39 -4.81
CA ALA A 110 -16.53 6.04 -4.55
C ALA A 110 -17.32 5.38 -3.40
N LEU A 111 -17.06 4.10 -3.08
CA LEU A 111 -17.68 3.41 -1.92
C LEU A 111 -17.30 4.02 -0.57
N LEU A 112 -16.25 4.85 -0.51
CA LEU A 112 -15.95 5.64 0.69
C LEU A 112 -17.02 6.71 0.96
N CYS A 113 -17.70 7.22 -0.08
CA CYS A 113 -18.71 8.26 0.04
C CYS A 113 -19.90 7.85 0.94
N PRO A 114 -20.57 6.70 0.75
CA PRO A 114 -21.63 6.27 1.65
C PRO A 114 -21.15 5.96 3.08
N VAL A 115 -19.90 5.49 3.25
CA VAL A 115 -19.31 5.23 4.57
C VAL A 115 -19.08 6.53 5.34
N VAL A 116 -18.50 7.54 4.68
CA VAL A 116 -18.30 8.88 5.28
C VAL A 116 -19.64 9.55 5.54
N CYS A 117 -20.58 9.48 4.59
CA CYS A 117 -21.95 9.98 4.73
C CYS A 117 -22.65 9.36 5.95
N PHE A 118 -22.59 8.04 6.12
CA PHE A 118 -23.10 7.34 7.31
C PHE A 118 -22.42 7.85 8.59
N GLY A 119 -21.10 8.00 8.60
CA GLY A 119 -20.37 8.51 9.76
C GLY A 119 -20.81 9.92 10.18
N VAL A 120 -20.99 10.82 9.21
CA VAL A 120 -21.47 12.18 9.45
C VAL A 120 -22.91 12.15 9.98
N LEU A 121 -23.83 11.45 9.32
CA LEU A 121 -25.24 11.41 9.75
C LEU A 121 -25.41 10.74 11.12
N ASN A 122 -24.77 9.58 11.35
CA ASN A 122 -24.93 8.80 12.57
C ASN A 122 -24.27 9.45 13.80
N TRP A 123 -23.12 10.10 13.64
CA TRP A 123 -22.37 10.65 14.78
C TRP A 123 -22.51 12.15 14.97
N LEU A 124 -22.94 12.90 13.94
CA LEU A 124 -23.13 14.34 14.03
C LEU A 124 -24.61 14.74 14.05
N ILE A 125 -25.38 14.34 13.04
CA ILE A 125 -26.74 14.89 12.82
C ILE A 125 -27.79 14.19 13.67
N ILE A 126 -27.88 12.85 13.59
CA ILE A 126 -28.89 12.08 14.34
C ILE A 126 -28.84 12.37 15.84
N PRO A 127 -27.68 12.43 16.51
CA PRO A 127 -27.64 12.75 17.93
C PRO A 127 -28.16 14.16 18.28
N ILE A 128 -28.06 15.13 17.37
CA ILE A 128 -28.61 16.48 17.57
C ILE A 128 -30.14 16.41 17.55
N GLU A 129 -30.72 15.72 16.56
CA GLU A 129 -32.16 15.55 16.43
C GLU A 129 -32.76 14.73 17.57
N GLU A 130 -32.13 13.59 17.92
CA GLU A 130 -32.61 12.74 19.01
C GLU A 130 -32.55 13.48 20.36
N HIS A 131 -31.61 14.42 20.54
CA HIS A 131 -31.57 15.25 21.74
C HIS A 131 -32.71 16.28 21.78
N ALA A 132 -33.01 16.92 20.65
CA ALA A 132 -34.16 17.82 20.54
C ALA A 132 -35.49 17.08 20.80
N LEU A 133 -35.64 15.88 20.24
CA LEU A 133 -36.81 15.01 20.44
C LEU A 133 -36.94 14.55 21.90
N HIS A 134 -35.83 14.18 22.56
CA HIS A 134 -35.83 13.80 23.98
C HIS A 134 -36.17 14.99 24.88
N HIS A 135 -35.69 16.19 24.55
CA HIS A 135 -35.99 17.42 25.30
C HIS A 135 -37.46 17.84 25.19
N VAL A 136 -38.08 17.71 24.01
CA VAL A 136 -39.46 18.16 23.77
C VAL A 136 -40.50 17.11 24.21
N PHE A 137 -40.24 15.82 23.96
CA PHE A 137 -41.25 14.76 24.15
C PHE A 137 -40.96 13.81 25.32
N ALA A 138 -39.80 13.94 25.99
CA ALA A 138 -39.40 13.21 27.19
C ALA A 138 -39.78 11.70 27.15
N GLU A 139 -40.65 11.24 28.06
CA GLU A 139 -41.04 9.83 28.21
C GLU A 139 -41.67 9.22 26.95
N ARG A 140 -42.40 10.01 26.15
CA ARG A 140 -43.02 9.52 24.89
C ARG A 140 -41.95 9.12 23.87
N TYR A 141 -40.85 9.88 23.82
CA TYR A 141 -39.73 9.57 22.95
C TYR A 141 -38.94 8.35 23.46
N GLU A 142 -38.80 8.18 24.77
CA GLU A 142 -38.17 6.98 25.33
C GLU A 142 -38.95 5.70 25.02
N TRP A 143 -40.27 5.76 25.13
CA TRP A 143 -41.13 4.62 24.76
C TRP A 143 -41.01 4.27 23.27
N TYR A 144 -40.98 5.29 22.41
CA TYR A 144 -40.72 5.12 20.98
C TYR A 144 -39.34 4.49 20.70
N CYS A 145 -38.28 4.93 21.39
CA CYS A 145 -36.93 4.37 21.26
C CYS A 145 -36.82 2.90 21.66
N ARG A 146 -37.68 2.43 22.58
CA ARG A 146 -37.75 1.01 22.97
C ARG A 146 -38.41 0.16 21.88
N ARG A 147 -39.32 0.73 21.10
CA ARG A 147 -40.09 0.03 20.07
C ARG A 147 -39.42 0.05 18.70
N VAL A 148 -38.74 1.14 18.35
CA VAL A 148 -38.18 1.37 17.01
C VAL A 148 -36.66 1.57 17.07
N ARG A 149 -35.94 0.84 16.23
CA ARG A 149 -34.47 0.89 16.15
C ARG A 149 -33.98 2.17 15.47
N ARG A 150 -32.74 2.57 15.75
CA ARG A 150 -32.13 3.73 15.09
C ARG A 150 -31.93 3.50 13.58
N TRP A 151 -31.61 2.26 13.21
CA TRP A 151 -31.36 1.78 11.85
C TRP A 151 -32.03 0.42 11.64
N LEU A 152 -32.30 0.05 10.38
CA LEU A 152 -32.98 -1.20 10.01
C LEU A 152 -32.17 -2.48 10.32
N VAL A 153 -30.82 -2.44 10.25
CA VAL A 153 -29.98 -3.64 10.38
C VAL A 153 -28.62 -3.31 11.02
N VAL A 154 -28.55 -3.26 12.37
CA VAL A 154 -27.30 -3.53 13.13
C VAL A 154 -27.69 -4.06 14.52
N PRO A 155 -27.16 -5.21 14.99
CA PRO A 155 -27.36 -5.66 16.35
C PRO A 155 -26.38 -4.91 17.27
N MET A 156 -26.85 -3.91 18.01
CA MET A 156 -26.22 -3.54 19.28
C MET A 156 -27.29 -3.30 20.33
N ALA A 157 -27.23 -4.14 21.36
CA ALA A 157 -28.09 -4.13 22.53
C ALA A 157 -28.05 -2.77 23.23
N CYS A 158 -29.19 -2.10 23.32
CA CYS A 158 -29.35 -0.92 24.15
C CYS A 158 -29.74 -1.38 25.56
N LYS A 159 -28.74 -1.57 26.45
CA LYS A 159 -28.98 -1.56 27.89
C LYS A 159 -28.27 -0.34 28.47
N HIS A 160 -29.08 0.62 28.92
CA HIS A 160 -28.74 1.72 29.84
C HIS A 160 -27.54 2.58 29.43
N MET A 161 -27.74 3.48 28.46
CA MET A 161 -26.83 4.60 28.24
C MET A 161 -27.35 5.83 29.00
N LYS A 162 -26.68 6.20 30.11
CA LYS A 162 -26.84 7.51 30.74
C LYS A 162 -26.49 8.61 29.72
N PRO A 163 -27.10 9.82 29.80
CA PRO A 163 -26.89 10.88 28.82
C PRO A 163 -25.41 11.26 28.73
N MET A 164 -24.77 10.94 27.60
CA MET A 164 -23.41 11.36 27.30
C MET A 164 -23.40 12.84 26.96
N ARG A 165 -22.73 13.65 27.79
CA ARG A 165 -22.38 15.05 27.47
C ARG A 165 -21.67 15.11 26.11
N PHE A 166 -22.15 15.99 25.22
CA PHE A 166 -21.69 16.26 23.84
C PHE A 166 -20.15 16.46 23.68
N MET A 167 -19.45 16.75 24.78
CA MET A 167 -17.99 16.90 24.82
C MET A 167 -17.20 15.57 24.80
N THR A 168 -17.87 14.43 25.01
CA THR A 168 -17.26 13.11 25.16
C THR A 168 -17.08 12.36 23.82
N ILE A 169 -18.00 12.53 22.85
CA ILE A 169 -17.94 11.85 21.54
C ILE A 169 -16.77 12.36 20.70
N ARG A 170 -16.54 13.68 20.67
CA ARG A 170 -15.33 14.26 20.03
C ARG A 170 -14.03 13.73 20.65
N ARG A 171 -14.01 13.43 21.95
CA ARG A 171 -12.83 12.84 22.61
C ARG A 171 -12.65 11.36 22.27
N ALA A 172 -13.74 10.61 22.08
CA ALA A 172 -13.71 9.19 21.78
C ALA A 172 -13.36 8.88 20.31
N ALA A 173 -13.80 9.70 19.35
CA ALA A 173 -13.55 9.49 17.92
C ALA A 173 -12.16 9.97 17.45
N ARG A 174 -11.59 11.00 18.10
CA ARG A 174 -10.29 11.60 17.74
C ARG A 174 -9.16 10.57 17.57
N PRO A 175 -8.95 9.61 18.48
CA PRO A 175 -7.87 8.63 18.34
C PRO A 175 -8.02 7.73 17.11
N TYR A 176 -9.26 7.36 16.75
CA TYR A 176 -9.53 6.57 15.54
C TYR A 176 -9.26 7.39 14.27
N ILE A 177 -9.62 8.68 14.26
CA ILE A 177 -9.30 9.58 13.14
C ILE A 177 -7.79 9.71 12.96
N PHE A 178 -7.04 9.89 14.06
CA PHE A 178 -5.58 9.98 14.00
C PHE A 178 -4.94 8.67 13.50
N ALA A 179 -5.45 7.51 13.94
CA ALA A 179 -5.02 6.22 13.43
C ALA A 179 -5.33 6.04 11.94
N ALA A 180 -6.53 6.39 11.48
CA ALA A 180 -6.89 6.30 10.06
C ALA A 180 -6.01 7.20 9.20
N ILE A 181 -5.83 8.47 9.59
CA ILE A 181 -4.91 9.40 8.91
C ILE A 181 -3.50 8.82 8.90
N SER A 182 -3.04 8.28 10.03
CA SER A 182 -1.70 7.70 10.10
C SER A 182 -1.54 6.52 9.14
N GLY A 183 -2.51 5.61 9.08
CA GLY A 183 -2.45 4.46 8.18
C GLY A 183 -2.48 4.86 6.70
N ILE A 184 -3.35 5.81 6.33
CA ILE A 184 -3.43 6.36 4.98
C ILE A 184 -2.12 7.02 4.57
N VAL A 185 -1.50 7.80 5.46
CA VAL A 185 -0.22 8.45 5.17
C VAL A 185 0.89 7.41 4.98
N VAL A 186 0.98 6.40 5.85
CA VAL A 186 1.97 5.30 5.69
C VAL A 186 1.77 4.60 4.34
N ALA A 187 0.54 4.27 3.96
CA ALA A 187 0.25 3.70 2.64
C ALA A 187 0.68 4.64 1.51
N GLY A 188 0.32 5.93 1.57
CA GLY A 188 0.67 6.91 0.54
C GLY A 188 2.18 7.13 0.41
N THR A 189 2.93 7.14 1.52
CA THR A 189 4.38 7.34 1.51
C THR A 189 5.14 6.16 0.90
N ALA A 190 4.59 4.95 0.91
CA ALA A 190 5.19 3.80 0.22
C ALA A 190 5.30 4.03 -1.30
N PHE A 191 4.41 4.85 -1.85
CA PHE A 191 4.29 5.11 -3.29
C PHE A 191 4.76 6.51 -3.70
N ALA A 192 5.24 7.29 -2.73
CA ALA A 192 5.70 8.64 -2.95
C ALA A 192 6.85 8.67 -3.98
N PRO A 193 6.75 9.42 -5.09
CA PRO A 193 7.75 9.37 -6.17
C PRO A 193 9.11 9.97 -5.78
N HIS A 194 9.18 10.70 -4.66
CA HIS A 194 10.35 11.43 -4.20
C HIS A 194 10.54 11.26 -2.68
N TRP A 195 11.78 11.20 -2.22
CA TRP A 195 12.12 10.96 -0.81
C TRP A 195 11.56 12.03 0.15
N LEU A 196 11.43 13.28 -0.29
CA LEU A 196 10.86 14.35 0.54
C LEU A 196 9.39 14.07 0.90
N LEU A 197 8.66 13.46 -0.03
CA LEU A 197 7.27 13.09 0.14
C LEU A 197 7.10 11.86 1.06
N GLN A 198 8.19 11.20 1.47
CA GLN A 198 8.20 10.10 2.44
C GLN A 198 8.31 10.58 3.89
N LEU A 199 8.84 11.78 4.14
CA LEU A 199 9.00 12.33 5.50
C LEU A 199 7.70 12.48 6.32
N PRO A 200 6.50 12.70 5.73
CA PRO A 200 5.25 12.74 6.49
C PRO A 200 4.97 11.48 7.31
N VAL A 201 5.55 10.31 6.97
CA VAL A 201 5.36 9.05 7.70
C VAL A 201 5.71 9.18 9.19
N PHE A 202 6.75 9.96 9.53
CA PHE A 202 7.20 10.13 10.91
C PHE A 202 6.20 10.93 11.76
N PHE A 203 5.61 11.98 11.18
CA PHE A 203 4.58 12.77 11.84
C PHE A 203 3.26 12.00 11.95
N ALA A 204 2.94 11.20 10.93
CA ALA A 204 1.79 10.31 10.93
C ALA A 204 1.86 9.32 12.10
N LEU A 205 2.99 8.62 12.26
CA LEU A 205 3.20 7.73 13.40
C LEU A 205 3.23 8.47 14.74
N ALA A 206 3.73 9.70 14.78
CA ALA A 206 3.63 10.51 15.98
C ALA A 206 2.17 10.75 16.40
N LEU A 207 1.27 11.03 15.46
CA LEU A 207 -0.17 11.16 15.73
C LEU A 207 -0.76 9.86 16.28
N LEU A 208 -0.35 8.71 15.75
CA LEU A 208 -0.76 7.39 16.25
C LEU A 208 -0.31 7.17 17.70
N PHE A 209 0.97 7.43 18.03
CA PHE A 209 1.48 7.28 19.39
C PHE A 209 0.81 8.26 20.38
N ILE A 210 0.49 9.47 19.94
CA ILE A 210 -0.31 10.44 20.71
C ILE A 210 -1.71 9.89 20.97
N ALA A 211 -2.34 9.28 19.97
CA ALA A 211 -3.69 8.72 20.04
C ALA A 211 -3.78 7.58 21.06
N VAL A 212 -2.85 6.63 21.03
CA VAL A 212 -2.88 5.43 21.89
C VAL A 212 -2.42 5.68 23.32
N ARG A 213 -1.68 6.78 23.58
CA ARG A 213 -1.10 7.10 24.90
C ARG A 213 -2.09 7.07 26.06
N ARG A 214 -3.36 7.44 25.81
CA ARG A 214 -4.41 7.53 26.85
C ARG A 214 -5.45 6.42 26.76
N LEU A 215 -5.33 5.47 25.82
CA LEU A 215 -6.32 4.44 25.57
C LEU A 215 -6.04 3.15 26.31
N SER A 216 -7.08 2.44 26.73
CA SER A 216 -6.94 1.13 27.40
C SER A 216 -8.03 0.16 26.93
N GLY A 217 -7.81 -1.12 27.20
CA GLY A 217 -8.76 -2.16 26.85
C GLY A 217 -8.98 -2.24 25.33
N VAL A 218 -10.22 -2.55 24.96
CA VAL A 218 -10.68 -2.74 23.57
C VAL A 218 -10.39 -1.53 22.67
N HIS A 219 -10.29 -0.32 23.22
CA HIS A 219 -9.99 0.88 22.42
C HIS A 219 -8.56 0.92 21.88
N LEU A 220 -7.59 0.27 22.54
CA LEU A 220 -6.23 0.16 21.99
C LEU A 220 -6.23 -0.71 20.74
N TYR A 221 -6.87 -1.88 20.83
CA TYR A 221 -7.04 -2.76 19.69
C TYR A 221 -7.84 -2.08 18.58
N GLY A 222 -8.96 -1.41 18.90
CA GLY A 222 -9.78 -0.72 17.90
C GLY A 222 -9.03 0.36 17.13
N VAL A 223 -8.19 1.16 17.81
CA VAL A 223 -7.34 2.17 17.17
C VAL A 223 -6.22 1.52 16.36
N GLY A 224 -5.61 0.44 16.87
CA GLY A 224 -4.63 -0.35 16.13
C GLY A 224 -5.21 -0.95 14.86
N ALA A 225 -6.40 -1.57 14.93
CA ALA A 225 -7.12 -2.13 13.80
C ALA A 225 -7.47 -1.04 12.78
N CYS A 226 -7.92 0.13 13.23
CA CYS A 226 -8.18 1.26 12.35
C CYS A 226 -6.93 1.74 11.60
N PHE A 227 -5.78 1.82 12.28
CA PHE A 227 -4.49 2.13 11.66
C PHE A 227 -4.07 1.06 10.64
N MET A 228 -4.11 -0.21 11.04
CA MET A 228 -3.70 -1.33 10.19
C MET A 228 -4.57 -1.47 8.96
N LEU A 229 -5.89 -1.35 9.10
CA LEU A 229 -6.81 -1.43 7.96
C LEU A 229 -6.58 -0.27 6.98
N ALA A 230 -6.36 0.94 7.51
CA ALA A 230 -6.08 2.11 6.69
C ALA A 230 -4.72 2.03 5.95
N TRP A 231 -3.77 1.25 6.46
CA TRP A 231 -2.47 1.04 5.84
C TRP A 231 -2.43 -0.16 4.90
N LEU A 232 -2.87 -1.33 5.37
CA LEU A 232 -2.66 -2.60 4.66
C LEU A 232 -3.63 -2.80 3.51
N LEU A 233 -4.93 -2.48 3.64
CA LEU A 233 -5.89 -2.64 2.53
C LEU A 233 -5.45 -1.96 1.23
N PRO A 234 -5.02 -0.68 1.21
CA PRO A 234 -4.58 -0.04 -0.02
C PRO A 234 -3.22 -0.56 -0.54
N THR A 235 -2.42 -1.21 0.32
CA THR A 235 -1.09 -1.73 -0.05
C THR A 235 -1.12 -3.20 -0.45
N THR A 236 -2.19 -3.95 -0.12
CA THR A 236 -2.41 -5.35 -0.51
C THR A 236 -3.45 -5.54 -1.63
N TYR A 237 -3.83 -4.48 -2.34
CA TYR A 237 -4.77 -4.55 -3.47
C TYR A 237 -4.34 -5.53 -4.58
N TRP A 238 -3.04 -5.82 -4.68
CA TRP A 238 -2.49 -6.71 -5.69
C TRP A 238 -2.88 -8.18 -5.44
N TYR A 239 -3.37 -8.52 -4.23
CA TYR A 239 -3.92 -9.86 -3.93
C TYR A 239 -5.09 -10.21 -4.84
N TYR A 240 -5.84 -9.21 -5.31
CA TYR A 240 -6.99 -9.41 -6.18
C TYR A 240 -6.62 -9.80 -7.62
N TYR A 241 -5.34 -9.75 -8.00
CA TYR A 241 -4.88 -10.21 -9.31
C TYR A 241 -4.71 -11.73 -9.37
N PHE A 242 -4.31 -12.39 -8.27
CA PHE A 242 -4.04 -13.83 -8.24
C PHE A 242 -4.92 -14.61 -7.25
N MET A 243 -5.61 -13.94 -6.33
CA MET A 243 -6.58 -14.57 -5.42
C MET A 243 -8.02 -14.19 -5.80
N SER A 244 -8.98 -15.07 -5.48
CA SER A 244 -10.40 -14.71 -5.60
C SER A 244 -10.75 -13.50 -4.71
N PRO A 245 -11.71 -12.63 -5.08
CA PRO A 245 -12.00 -11.40 -4.33
C PRO A 245 -12.30 -11.61 -2.83
N GLY A 246 -13.01 -12.68 -2.49
CA GLY A 246 -13.32 -13.00 -1.09
C GLY A 246 -12.07 -13.42 -0.28
N VAL A 247 -11.17 -14.19 -0.90
CA VAL A 247 -9.90 -14.61 -0.28
C VAL A 247 -8.95 -13.42 -0.17
N ALA A 248 -8.82 -12.60 -1.21
CA ALA A 248 -7.99 -11.40 -1.19
C ALA A 248 -8.43 -10.41 -0.09
N PHE A 249 -9.74 -10.18 0.04
CA PHE A 249 -10.31 -9.34 1.10
C PHE A 249 -10.07 -9.96 2.48
N GLY A 250 -10.36 -11.26 2.63
CA GLY A 250 -10.16 -12.00 3.87
C GLY A 250 -8.70 -11.98 4.34
N ALA A 251 -7.74 -12.17 3.43
CA ALA A 251 -6.31 -12.11 3.72
C ALA A 251 -5.88 -10.69 4.13
N SER A 252 -6.26 -9.66 3.34
CA SER A 252 -5.91 -8.25 3.63
C SER A 252 -6.46 -7.78 4.98
N VAL A 253 -7.74 -8.06 5.27
CA VAL A 253 -8.38 -7.69 6.54
C VAL A 253 -7.86 -8.56 7.68
N GLY A 254 -7.72 -9.87 7.46
CA GLY A 254 -7.24 -10.83 8.45
C GLY A 254 -5.87 -10.45 9.00
N TRP A 255 -4.92 -10.15 8.11
CA TRP A 255 -3.58 -9.70 8.51
C TRP A 255 -3.60 -8.37 9.25
N ALA A 256 -4.39 -7.40 8.78
CA ALA A 256 -4.53 -6.13 9.47
C ALA A 256 -5.07 -6.27 10.90
N LEU A 257 -6.09 -7.11 11.09
CA LEU A 257 -6.65 -7.39 12.41
C LEU A 257 -5.70 -8.22 13.29
N LEU A 258 -4.95 -9.15 12.70
CA LEU A 258 -3.96 -9.94 13.42
C LEU A 258 -2.84 -9.03 13.96
N GLN A 259 -2.25 -8.19 13.11
CA GLN A 259 -1.18 -7.26 13.54
C GLN A 259 -1.68 -6.20 14.53
N ALA A 260 -2.96 -5.82 14.49
CA ALA A 260 -3.56 -4.92 15.47
C ALA A 260 -3.46 -5.43 16.92
N ASN A 261 -3.24 -6.73 17.14
CA ASN A 261 -3.02 -7.29 18.47
C ASN A 261 -1.74 -6.77 19.14
N LEU A 262 -0.74 -6.30 18.39
CA LEU A 262 0.46 -5.69 18.98
C LEU A 262 0.11 -4.47 19.86
N PHE A 263 -0.99 -3.77 19.58
CA PHE A 263 -1.41 -2.61 20.37
C PHE A 263 -1.82 -2.96 21.81
N TRP A 264 -2.10 -4.24 22.11
CA TRP A 264 -2.30 -4.69 23.49
C TRP A 264 -1.06 -4.52 24.36
N ILE A 265 0.14 -4.57 23.78
CA ILE A 265 1.41 -4.35 24.50
C ILE A 265 1.44 -2.96 25.14
N ILE A 266 0.84 -1.96 24.48
CA ILE A 266 0.75 -0.58 25.00
C ILE A 266 -0.07 -0.53 26.30
N ALA A 267 -0.95 -1.51 26.56
CA ALA A 267 -1.69 -1.61 27.82
C ALA A 267 -0.78 -1.95 29.02
N LEU A 268 0.40 -2.55 28.78
CA LEU A 268 1.37 -2.91 29.83
C LEU A 268 1.99 -1.69 30.51
N ARG A 269 1.81 -0.47 29.96
CA ARG A 269 2.28 0.77 30.59
C ARG A 269 1.74 1.01 32.00
N ARG A 270 0.65 0.35 32.37
CA ARG A 270 0.11 0.34 33.75
C ARG A 270 1.04 -0.35 34.76
N TYR A 271 1.94 -1.20 34.28
CA TYR A 271 2.90 -1.97 35.08
C TYR A 271 4.34 -1.47 34.90
N ILE A 272 4.79 -1.25 33.65
CA ILE A 272 6.21 -1.01 33.32
C ILE A 272 6.52 0.43 32.88
N ARG A 273 5.64 1.38 33.23
CA ARG A 273 5.66 2.79 32.76
C ARG A 273 5.48 2.90 31.22
N THR A 274 5.18 4.12 30.75
CA THR A 274 4.90 4.37 29.33
C THR A 274 6.08 4.04 28.41
N TYR A 275 7.29 4.45 28.81
CA TYR A 275 8.48 4.21 27.99
C TYR A 275 8.76 2.71 27.83
N GLY A 276 8.69 1.92 28.91
CA GLY A 276 8.91 0.47 28.84
C GLY A 276 7.91 -0.23 27.92
N ALA A 277 6.63 0.16 27.97
CA ALA A 277 5.61 -0.41 27.08
C ALA A 277 5.82 -0.05 25.60
N VAL A 278 6.28 1.16 25.31
CA VAL A 278 6.58 1.59 23.94
C VAL A 278 7.82 0.86 23.39
N VAL A 279 8.87 0.71 24.20
CA VAL A 279 10.05 -0.07 23.81
C VAL A 279 9.66 -1.52 23.52
N LEU A 280 8.86 -2.14 24.38
CA LEU A 280 8.38 -3.51 24.17
C LEU A 280 7.49 -3.62 22.91
N PHE A 281 6.68 -2.61 22.62
CA PHE A 281 5.89 -2.55 21.39
C PHE A 281 6.79 -2.52 20.15
N VAL A 282 7.82 -1.66 20.13
CA VAL A 282 8.77 -1.58 19.00
C VAL A 282 9.53 -2.88 18.82
N ILE A 283 10.01 -3.49 19.92
CA ILE A 283 10.69 -4.78 19.88
C ILE A 283 9.76 -5.85 19.30
N ALA A 284 8.55 -6.00 19.85
CA ALA A 284 7.60 -7.01 19.38
C ALA A 284 7.22 -6.83 17.91
N TRP A 285 7.08 -5.58 17.46
CA TRP A 285 6.84 -5.26 16.06
C TRP A 285 7.99 -5.70 15.16
N CYS A 286 9.22 -5.32 15.51
CA CYS A 286 10.42 -5.69 14.76
C CYS A 286 10.64 -7.22 14.78
N THR A 287 10.39 -7.88 15.90
CA THR A 287 10.45 -9.34 16.02
C THR A 287 9.41 -10.01 15.13
N LEU A 288 8.17 -9.50 15.07
CA LEU A 288 7.16 -10.02 14.16
C LEU A 288 7.60 -9.89 12.70
N THR A 289 8.17 -8.75 12.32
CA THR A 289 8.73 -8.55 10.97
C THR A 289 9.88 -9.51 10.68
N TYR A 290 10.81 -9.69 11.61
CA TYR A 290 11.89 -10.65 11.42
C TYR A 290 11.38 -12.09 11.26
N ILE A 291 10.46 -12.52 12.14
CA ILE A 291 9.90 -13.87 12.09
C ILE A 291 9.15 -14.08 10.77
N ARG A 292 8.30 -13.14 10.33
CA ARG A 292 7.51 -13.34 9.11
C ARG A 292 8.37 -13.36 7.85
N THR A 293 9.49 -12.64 7.80
CA THR A 293 10.36 -12.62 6.62
C THR A 293 11.37 -13.77 6.59
N HIS A 294 11.80 -14.29 7.75
CA HIS A 294 12.85 -15.32 7.83
C HIS A 294 12.37 -16.72 8.26
N ALA A 295 11.17 -16.85 8.83
CA ALA A 295 10.67 -18.16 9.26
C ALA A 295 10.19 -18.99 8.04
N PRO A 296 10.68 -20.22 7.86
CA PRO A 296 10.33 -21.08 6.71
C PRO A 296 8.84 -21.44 6.62
N VAL A 297 8.11 -21.31 7.72
CA VAL A 297 6.67 -21.66 7.81
C VAL A 297 5.80 -20.57 7.22
N VAL A 298 6.32 -19.34 7.14
CA VAL A 298 5.54 -18.13 6.87
C VAL A 298 6.00 -17.51 5.56
N GLU A 299 7.30 -17.19 5.45
CA GLU A 299 7.91 -16.51 4.28
C GLU A 299 7.00 -15.40 3.68
N ASP A 300 6.33 -14.64 4.58
CA ASP A 300 5.29 -13.67 4.22
C ASP A 300 5.89 -12.31 3.85
N TRP A 301 6.68 -12.31 2.78
CA TRP A 301 7.19 -11.08 2.18
C TRP A 301 6.06 -10.24 1.56
N TRP A 302 4.95 -10.88 1.17
CA TRP A 302 3.79 -10.26 0.50
C TRP A 302 3.03 -9.27 1.39
N ILE A 303 3.35 -9.24 2.69
CA ILE A 303 2.82 -8.28 3.66
C ILE A 303 3.73 -7.04 3.72
N PRO A 304 3.22 -5.84 3.43
CA PRO A 304 3.98 -4.59 3.50
C PRO A 304 4.63 -4.32 4.87
N HIS A 305 5.87 -3.82 4.87
CA HIS A 305 6.58 -3.35 6.06
C HIS A 305 6.75 -1.83 6.07
N LEU A 306 7.00 -1.22 7.23
CA LEU A 306 7.13 0.26 7.34
C LEU A 306 8.32 0.82 6.55
N GLY A 307 9.34 0.01 6.27
CA GLY A 307 10.51 0.39 5.47
C GLY A 307 10.16 0.82 4.04
N TYR A 308 9.07 0.30 3.46
CA TYR A 308 8.55 0.79 2.19
C TYR A 308 8.16 2.27 2.24
N SER A 309 7.78 2.81 3.40
CA SER A 309 7.45 4.24 3.49
C SER A 309 8.66 5.16 3.40
N VAL A 310 9.89 4.63 3.39
CA VAL A 310 11.14 5.40 3.40
C VAL A 310 12.19 4.91 2.40
N TRP A 311 11.85 3.96 1.50
CA TRP A 311 12.82 3.28 0.66
C TRP A 311 13.55 4.18 -0.37
N ARG A 312 13.00 5.36 -0.70
CA ARG A 312 13.66 6.33 -1.60
C ARG A 312 14.57 7.29 -0.86
N ASN A 313 14.57 7.27 0.47
CA ASN A 313 15.42 8.14 1.27
C ASN A 313 16.76 7.46 1.55
N ASP A 314 17.75 7.76 0.71
CA ASP A 314 19.10 7.19 0.77
C ASP A 314 19.76 7.33 2.14
N SER A 315 19.42 8.40 2.88
CA SER A 315 19.97 8.64 4.22
C SER A 315 19.36 7.76 5.31
N ILE A 316 18.12 7.31 5.11
CA ILE A 316 17.44 6.39 6.03
C ILE A 316 17.76 4.95 5.61
N THR A 317 17.65 4.65 4.32
CA THR A 317 17.94 3.31 3.81
C THR A 317 19.39 2.90 4.05
N MET A 318 20.31 3.84 4.30
CA MET A 318 21.69 3.50 4.67
C MET A 318 21.83 2.56 5.86
N TRP A 319 20.90 2.65 6.80
CA TRP A 319 20.92 1.85 8.01
C TRP A 319 20.45 0.41 7.78
N SER A 320 19.84 0.11 6.63
CA SER A 320 19.44 -1.26 6.27
C SER A 320 20.61 -2.23 6.20
N ILE A 321 21.86 -1.75 6.04
CA ILE A 321 23.05 -2.63 6.08
C ILE A 321 23.16 -3.45 7.38
N TYR A 322 22.61 -2.95 8.50
CA TYR A 322 22.74 -3.58 9.82
C TYR A 322 21.62 -4.56 10.17
N GLY A 323 20.59 -4.71 9.33
CA GLY A 323 19.45 -5.59 9.62
C GLY A 323 18.22 -5.36 8.75
N GLY A 324 18.41 -4.86 7.53
CA GLY A 324 17.40 -4.77 6.48
C GLY A 324 16.16 -3.98 6.84
N GLU A 325 15.05 -4.54 6.42
CA GLU A 325 13.69 -4.10 6.67
C GLU A 325 13.39 -3.91 8.17
N VAL A 326 13.93 -4.75 9.04
CA VAL A 326 13.70 -4.70 10.50
C VAL A 326 14.30 -3.44 11.11
N VAL A 327 15.50 -3.05 10.68
CA VAL A 327 16.14 -1.80 11.13
C VAL A 327 15.37 -0.58 10.62
N LEU A 328 14.88 -0.62 9.38
CA LEU A 328 14.06 0.46 8.83
C LEU A 328 12.73 0.62 9.59
N GLU A 329 12.07 -0.50 9.94
CA GLU A 329 10.88 -0.49 10.79
C GLU A 329 11.15 0.16 12.14
N ALA A 330 12.26 -0.23 12.79
CA ALA A 330 12.67 0.33 14.07
C ALA A 330 12.90 1.85 13.97
N ILE A 331 13.60 2.33 12.94
CA ILE A 331 13.86 3.75 12.70
C ILE A 331 12.53 4.51 12.56
N VAL A 332 11.63 4.02 11.71
CA VAL A 332 10.35 4.66 11.43
C VAL A 332 9.49 4.75 12.70
N LEU A 333 9.42 3.68 13.49
CA LEU A 333 8.71 3.67 14.76
C LEU A 333 9.35 4.59 15.81
N LEU A 334 10.67 4.51 16.02
CA LEU A 334 11.40 5.28 17.03
C LEU A 334 11.37 6.78 16.73
N CYS A 335 11.46 7.19 15.46
CA CYS A 335 11.26 8.57 15.04
C CYS A 335 9.84 9.05 15.36
N GLY A 336 8.81 8.25 15.04
CA GLY A 336 7.43 8.54 15.39
C GLY A 336 7.21 8.71 16.90
N VAL A 337 7.79 7.82 17.71
CA VAL A 337 7.75 7.90 19.19
C VAL A 337 8.45 9.17 19.69
N SER A 338 9.62 9.49 19.14
CA SER A 338 10.41 10.65 19.56
C SER A 338 9.71 11.97 19.24
N ILE A 339 9.11 12.08 18.05
CA ILE A 339 8.31 13.25 17.65
C ILE A 339 7.05 13.34 18.51
N ALA A 340 6.35 12.23 18.77
CA ALA A 340 5.21 12.21 19.68
C ALA A 340 5.58 12.71 21.09
N TRP A 341 6.73 12.27 21.61
CA TRP A 341 7.24 12.72 22.90
C TRP A 341 7.51 14.22 22.90
N LEU A 342 8.16 14.76 21.87
CA LEU A 342 8.41 16.19 21.72
C LEU A 342 7.11 17.00 21.66
N ILE A 343 6.12 16.57 20.87
CA ILE A 343 4.83 17.25 20.76
C ILE A 343 4.10 17.30 22.12
N VAL A 344 4.23 16.24 22.93
CA VAL A 344 3.53 16.14 24.22
C VAL A 344 4.22 16.93 25.33
N HIS A 345 5.56 17.01 25.33
CA HIS A 345 6.32 17.55 26.47
C HIS A 345 6.98 18.91 26.19
N ALA A 346 7.18 19.29 24.92
CA ALA A 346 7.83 20.54 24.55
C ALA A 346 6.81 21.62 24.16
N ARG A 347 7.23 22.89 24.26
CA ARG A 347 6.46 24.02 23.74
C ARG A 347 6.35 23.94 22.21
N MET A 348 5.27 24.50 21.67
CA MET A 348 5.00 24.45 20.22
C MET A 348 6.15 24.97 19.37
N SER A 349 6.76 26.10 19.76
CA SER A 349 7.91 26.67 19.07
C SER A 349 9.15 25.78 19.09
N VAL A 350 9.33 24.95 20.12
CA VAL A 350 10.48 24.05 20.25
C VAL A 350 10.33 22.86 19.31
N TRP A 351 9.19 22.16 19.36
CA TRP A 351 9.03 20.97 18.51
C TRP A 351 8.92 21.34 17.03
N ILE A 352 8.35 22.51 16.67
CA ILE A 352 8.37 23.01 15.28
C ILE A 352 9.81 23.22 14.81
N ARG A 353 10.64 23.95 15.58
CA ARG A 353 12.05 24.19 15.20
C ARG A 353 12.86 22.90 15.08
N MET A 354 12.70 21.97 16.03
CA MET A 354 13.36 20.66 15.99
C MET A 354 12.92 19.84 14.78
N SER A 355 11.62 19.88 14.44
CA SER A 355 11.07 19.19 13.27
C SER A 355 11.62 19.77 11.95
N CYS A 356 11.66 21.10 11.82
CA CYS A 356 12.28 21.75 10.66
C CYS A 356 13.78 21.44 10.56
N GLY A 357 14.50 21.48 11.69
CA GLY A 357 15.90 21.12 11.76
C GLY A 357 16.16 19.67 11.35
N LEU A 358 15.28 18.74 11.74
CA LEU A 358 15.36 17.33 11.33
C LEU A 358 15.16 17.17 9.83
N VAL A 359 14.22 17.88 9.21
CA VAL A 359 14.00 17.84 7.75
C VAL A 359 15.25 18.33 7.02
N VAL A 360 15.86 19.43 7.49
CA VAL A 360 17.12 19.95 6.93
C VAL A 360 18.25 18.94 7.12
N LEU A 361 18.37 18.34 8.30
CA LEU A 361 19.39 17.32 8.58
C LEU A 361 19.24 16.11 7.66
N VAL A 362 18.02 15.62 7.44
CA VAL A 362 17.75 14.51 6.52
C VAL A 362 18.08 14.91 5.08
N ALA A 363 17.76 16.13 4.65
CA ALA A 363 18.13 16.61 3.32
C ALA A 363 19.66 16.65 3.11
N VAL A 364 20.40 17.16 4.10
CA VAL A 364 21.87 17.19 4.09
C VAL A 364 22.43 15.77 4.10
N ALA A 365 21.91 14.90 4.98
CA ALA A 365 22.34 13.51 5.06
C ALA A 365 22.05 12.75 3.77
N ASN A 366 20.94 13.02 3.08
CA ASN A 366 20.61 12.41 1.79
C ASN A 366 21.58 12.87 0.70
N SER A 367 21.92 14.16 0.70
CA SER A 367 22.94 14.70 -0.19
C SER A 367 24.30 14.03 0.03
N ILE A 368 24.71 13.84 1.30
CA ILE A 368 25.95 13.13 1.62
C ILE A 368 25.88 11.66 1.17
N ALA A 369 24.76 10.97 1.47
CA ALA A 369 24.58 9.56 1.16
C ALA A 369 24.78 9.27 -0.34
N VAL A 370 24.20 10.10 -1.21
CA VAL A 370 24.32 9.96 -2.68
C VAL A 370 25.76 10.08 -3.19
N HIS A 371 26.63 10.80 -2.47
CA HIS A 371 28.04 10.99 -2.83
C HIS A 371 28.99 10.02 -2.13
N MET A 372 28.50 9.11 -1.30
CA MET A 372 29.34 8.09 -0.68
C MET A 372 29.92 7.14 -1.74
N PRO A 373 31.21 6.77 -1.64
CA PRO A 373 31.84 5.89 -2.61
C PRO A 373 31.14 4.52 -2.62
N ALA A 374 30.81 4.03 -3.81
CA ALA A 374 30.27 2.70 -4.05
C ALA A 374 31.32 1.82 -4.74
N LYS A 375 31.12 0.51 -4.75
CA LYS A 375 31.93 -0.40 -5.58
C LYS A 375 31.80 0.00 -7.06
N PRO A 376 32.87 -0.10 -7.86
CA PRO A 376 32.80 0.14 -9.29
C PRO A 376 31.75 -0.75 -9.95
N LEU A 377 30.97 -0.18 -10.87
CA LEU A 377 29.96 -0.91 -11.61
C LEU A 377 30.43 -1.01 -13.06
N PRO A 378 30.76 -2.23 -13.58
CA PRO A 378 31.13 -2.38 -14.98
C PRO A 378 30.03 -1.84 -15.90
N PRO A 379 30.38 -1.41 -17.13
CA PRO A 379 29.40 -0.82 -18.04
C PRO A 379 28.22 -1.75 -18.27
N VAL A 380 27.02 -1.24 -18.04
CA VAL A 380 25.79 -2.03 -18.05
C VAL A 380 24.64 -1.25 -18.65
N ILE A 381 23.77 -1.97 -19.35
CA ILE A 381 22.52 -1.46 -19.93
C ILE A 381 21.39 -2.41 -19.55
N ALA A 382 20.30 -1.89 -18.98
CA ALA A 382 19.09 -2.65 -18.69
C ALA A 382 17.99 -2.26 -19.69
N LEU A 383 17.37 -3.26 -20.30
CA LEU A 383 16.28 -3.04 -21.27
C LEU A 383 14.91 -3.18 -20.58
N GLN A 384 13.92 -2.45 -21.09
CA GLN A 384 12.51 -2.61 -20.75
C GLN A 384 11.71 -2.96 -22.00
N LYS A 385 11.26 -4.21 -22.10
CA LYS A 385 10.40 -4.68 -23.20
C LYS A 385 9.78 -6.04 -22.87
N MET A 386 8.46 -6.16 -22.99
CA MET A 386 7.74 -7.43 -22.95
C MET A 386 7.70 -8.07 -24.34
N THR A 387 7.79 -9.40 -24.41
CA THR A 387 7.51 -10.14 -25.66
C THR A 387 6.03 -10.04 -26.05
N ARG A 388 5.71 -10.34 -27.31
CA ARG A 388 4.32 -10.33 -27.78
C ARG A 388 3.44 -11.38 -27.09
N GLY A 389 4.06 -12.48 -26.62
CA GLY A 389 3.37 -13.56 -25.91
C GLY A 389 3.20 -13.32 -24.40
N GLY A 390 3.85 -12.32 -23.82
CA GLY A 390 3.84 -12.10 -22.37
C GLY A 390 4.94 -12.89 -21.64
N VAL A 391 4.70 -13.20 -20.37
CA VAL A 391 5.74 -13.68 -19.42
C VAL A 391 5.99 -15.18 -19.54
N ASP A 392 4.93 -15.98 -19.54
CA ASP A 392 5.00 -17.45 -19.51
C ASP A 392 4.91 -18.12 -20.89
N ILE A 393 4.77 -17.35 -21.97
CA ILE A 393 4.80 -17.88 -23.34
C ILE A 393 6.24 -17.84 -23.87
N PRO A 394 6.76 -18.95 -24.43
CA PRO A 394 8.09 -18.95 -25.05
C PRO A 394 8.24 -17.85 -26.11
N ALA A 395 9.29 -17.06 -26.01
CA ALA A 395 9.61 -16.00 -26.95
C ALA A 395 9.82 -16.56 -28.36
N THR A 396 9.24 -15.88 -29.35
CA THR A 396 9.43 -16.21 -30.77
C THR A 396 10.75 -15.62 -31.29
N GLU A 397 11.19 -16.07 -32.47
CA GLU A 397 12.35 -15.46 -33.13
C GLU A 397 12.15 -13.96 -33.38
N ALA A 398 10.93 -13.54 -33.75
CA ALA A 398 10.60 -12.14 -33.93
C ALA A 398 10.66 -11.34 -32.61
N ASP A 399 10.41 -11.96 -31.45
CA ASP A 399 10.56 -11.29 -30.15
C ASP A 399 12.04 -11.11 -29.79
N VAL A 400 12.88 -12.11 -30.11
CA VAL A 400 14.34 -12.01 -29.93
C VAL A 400 14.93 -10.95 -30.86
N GLN A 401 14.48 -10.86 -32.12
CA GLN A 401 14.92 -9.80 -33.04
C GLN A 401 14.55 -8.40 -32.54
N ASP A 402 13.38 -8.26 -31.93
CA ASP A 402 12.94 -7.02 -31.30
C ASP A 402 13.85 -6.61 -30.13
N LEU A 403 14.26 -7.56 -29.28
CA LEU A 403 15.22 -7.32 -28.19
C LEU A 403 16.62 -7.00 -28.72
N ILE A 404 17.07 -7.67 -29.79
CA ILE A 404 18.33 -7.37 -30.49
C ILE A 404 18.30 -5.95 -31.06
N HIS A 405 17.21 -5.55 -31.71
CA HIS A 405 17.08 -4.21 -32.26
C HIS A 405 17.13 -3.13 -31.16
N LEU A 406 16.44 -3.37 -30.04
CA LEU A 406 16.49 -2.49 -28.88
C LEU A 406 17.90 -2.44 -28.26
N THR A 407 18.59 -3.58 -28.18
CA THR A 407 19.98 -3.68 -27.73
C THR A 407 20.91 -2.84 -28.60
N LYS A 408 20.82 -2.96 -29.93
CA LYS A 408 21.63 -2.17 -30.87
C LYS A 408 21.40 -0.67 -30.73
N ARG A 409 20.14 -0.23 -30.53
CA ARG A 409 19.83 1.17 -30.25
C ARG A 409 20.49 1.65 -28.96
N ALA A 410 20.46 0.85 -27.91
CA ALA A 410 21.08 1.19 -26.63
C ALA A 410 22.61 1.26 -26.72
N ILE A 411 23.24 0.29 -27.39
CA ILE A 411 24.70 0.28 -27.63
C ILE A 411 25.12 1.50 -28.45
N ALA A 412 24.37 1.84 -29.51
CA ALA A 412 24.64 3.02 -30.33
C ALA A 412 24.52 4.32 -29.52
N GLN A 413 23.57 4.39 -28.57
CA GLN A 413 23.37 5.57 -27.72
C GLN A 413 24.46 5.73 -26.65
N TYR A 414 24.84 4.65 -25.95
CA TYR A 414 25.76 4.74 -24.82
C TYR A 414 27.23 4.52 -25.18
N GLN A 415 27.51 3.74 -26.23
CA GLN A 415 28.86 3.44 -26.73
C GLN A 415 29.81 2.86 -25.66
N TYR A 416 29.25 2.12 -24.72
CA TYR A 416 30.01 1.49 -23.64
C TYR A 416 30.79 0.27 -24.16
N PRO A 417 32.12 0.21 -23.95
CA PRO A 417 32.92 -0.93 -24.37
C PRO A 417 32.58 -2.16 -23.51
N HIS A 418 32.38 -3.31 -24.15
CA HIS A 418 32.11 -4.61 -23.49
C HIS A 418 30.97 -4.54 -22.46
N ALA A 419 29.92 -3.78 -22.76
CA ALA A 419 28.80 -3.61 -21.85
C ALA A 419 28.06 -4.92 -21.60
N THR A 420 27.55 -5.08 -20.39
CA THR A 420 26.60 -6.15 -20.08
C THR A 420 25.18 -5.65 -20.34
N ILE A 421 24.46 -6.36 -21.21
CA ILE A 421 23.08 -6.04 -21.56
C ILE A 421 22.15 -6.99 -20.79
N VAL A 422 21.26 -6.44 -19.98
CA VAL A 422 20.29 -7.21 -19.20
C VAL A 422 18.94 -7.15 -19.91
N TRP A 423 18.48 -8.32 -20.36
CA TRP A 423 17.14 -8.47 -20.92
C TRP A 423 16.13 -8.80 -19.82
N PRO A 424 14.85 -8.41 -19.97
CA PRO A 424 13.79 -8.76 -19.03
C PRO A 424 13.51 -10.26 -18.95
N GLU A 425 12.66 -10.66 -18.00
CA GLU A 425 12.17 -12.04 -17.83
C GLU A 425 11.17 -12.41 -18.94
N ASN A 426 11.69 -12.48 -20.17
CA ASN A 426 11.01 -12.95 -21.36
C ASN A 426 11.46 -14.38 -21.59
N TYR A 427 10.61 -15.39 -21.38
CA TYR A 427 10.98 -16.81 -21.49
C TYR A 427 11.66 -17.15 -22.84
N ILE A 428 13.00 -17.11 -22.91
CA ILE A 428 13.74 -17.46 -24.12
C ILE A 428 13.87 -18.98 -24.24
N PRO A 429 13.40 -19.62 -25.32
CA PRO A 429 13.54 -21.07 -25.49
C PRO A 429 14.97 -21.49 -25.87
N PRO A 430 15.40 -22.72 -25.54
CA PRO A 430 16.73 -23.25 -25.89
C PRO A 430 17.11 -23.15 -27.38
N ALA A 431 16.12 -23.27 -28.27
CA ALA A 431 16.32 -23.16 -29.72
C ALA A 431 16.92 -21.82 -30.16
N LEU A 432 16.77 -20.75 -29.37
CA LEU A 432 17.25 -19.40 -29.70
C LEU A 432 18.56 -19.04 -28.98
N HIS A 433 19.11 -19.92 -28.13
CA HIS A 433 20.34 -19.65 -27.36
C HIS A 433 21.55 -19.41 -28.27
N THR A 434 21.70 -20.20 -29.33
CA THR A 434 22.80 -20.04 -30.30
C THR A 434 22.74 -18.70 -31.03
N THR A 435 21.54 -18.21 -31.35
CA THR A 435 21.34 -16.89 -31.96
C THR A 435 21.79 -15.77 -31.04
N ILE A 436 21.48 -15.88 -29.74
CA ILE A 436 21.90 -14.91 -28.73
C ILE A 436 23.41 -14.95 -28.53
N ALA A 437 24.02 -16.14 -28.45
CA ALA A 437 25.45 -16.30 -28.32
C ALA A 437 26.22 -15.71 -29.51
N ALA A 438 25.76 -15.98 -30.74
CA ALA A 438 26.36 -15.41 -31.95
C ALA A 438 26.19 -13.88 -32.01
N PHE A 439 25.07 -13.35 -31.51
CA PHE A 439 24.87 -11.90 -31.40
C PHE A 439 25.81 -11.25 -30.38
N ALA A 440 25.92 -11.84 -29.18
CA ALA A 440 26.84 -11.39 -28.14
C ALA A 440 28.29 -11.32 -28.64
N GLN A 441 28.72 -12.36 -29.37
CA GLN A 441 30.04 -12.43 -29.96
C GLN A 441 30.27 -11.36 -31.04
N ARG A 442 29.31 -11.19 -31.94
CA ARG A 442 29.43 -10.22 -33.05
C ARG A 442 29.53 -8.78 -32.55
N GLU A 443 28.73 -8.40 -31.57
CA GLU A 443 28.75 -7.03 -31.02
C GLU A 443 29.77 -6.87 -29.88
N SER A 444 30.50 -7.94 -29.50
CA SER A 444 31.48 -7.94 -28.41
C SER A 444 30.91 -7.47 -27.05
N ILE A 445 29.71 -7.94 -26.72
CA ILE A 445 28.92 -7.61 -25.51
C ILE A 445 28.63 -8.85 -24.67
N ASN A 446 28.26 -8.64 -23.41
CA ASN A 446 27.68 -9.71 -22.58
C ASN A 446 26.15 -9.59 -22.58
N ILE A 447 25.44 -10.71 -22.51
CA ILE A 447 23.96 -10.71 -22.48
C ILE A 447 23.48 -11.57 -21.31
N VAL A 448 22.62 -10.98 -20.49
CA VAL A 448 21.86 -11.66 -19.44
C VAL A 448 20.43 -11.83 -19.89
N TYR A 449 19.91 -13.04 -19.84
CA TYR A 449 18.53 -13.33 -20.25
C TYR A 449 17.92 -14.47 -19.44
N HIS A 450 16.59 -14.45 -19.34
CA HIS A 450 15.81 -15.51 -18.71
C HIS A 450 15.53 -16.67 -19.69
N THR A 451 15.63 -17.90 -19.22
CA THR A 451 15.32 -19.12 -19.97
C THR A 451 14.86 -20.24 -19.02
N THR A 452 14.55 -21.41 -19.56
CA THR A 452 14.19 -22.59 -18.76
C THR A 452 15.08 -23.77 -19.07
N GLU A 453 15.26 -24.64 -18.09
CA GLU A 453 15.78 -25.99 -18.26
C GLU A 453 14.67 -26.99 -18.01
N LYS A 454 14.57 -28.00 -18.87
CA LYS A 454 13.59 -29.07 -18.71
C LYS A 454 14.32 -30.37 -18.37
N ASP A 455 13.88 -30.99 -17.29
CA ASP A 455 14.17 -32.38 -16.92
C ASP A 455 12.94 -33.25 -17.24
N ASP A 456 13.03 -34.58 -17.16
CA ASP A 456 12.00 -35.52 -17.63
C ASP A 456 10.57 -35.21 -17.13
N THR A 457 10.45 -34.59 -15.95
CA THR A 457 9.15 -34.23 -15.34
C THR A 457 9.02 -32.78 -14.88
N ARG A 458 10.08 -31.97 -14.97
CA ARG A 458 10.16 -30.65 -14.30
C ARG A 458 10.71 -29.57 -15.21
N ILE A 459 10.22 -28.33 -15.03
CA ILE A 459 10.70 -27.15 -15.74
C ILE A 459 11.29 -26.20 -14.70
N TYR A 460 12.56 -25.87 -14.82
CA TYR A 460 13.25 -24.95 -13.93
C TYR A 460 13.48 -23.62 -14.64
N LYS A 461 12.94 -22.53 -14.10
CA LYS A 461 13.26 -21.16 -14.56
C LYS A 461 14.67 -20.79 -14.13
N LYS A 462 15.45 -20.20 -15.04
CA LYS A 462 16.85 -19.84 -14.80
C LYS A 462 17.25 -18.58 -15.54
N VAL A 463 18.25 -17.90 -15.02
CA VAL A 463 18.94 -16.83 -15.73
C VAL A 463 20.28 -17.36 -16.24
N ALA A 464 20.61 -16.97 -17.47
CA ALA A 464 21.90 -17.26 -18.08
C ALA A 464 22.63 -15.95 -18.40
N LEU A 465 23.93 -15.91 -18.14
CA LEU A 465 24.82 -14.87 -18.63
C LEU A 465 25.77 -15.48 -19.66
N VAL A 466 25.72 -14.94 -20.87
CA VAL A 466 26.61 -15.28 -21.97
C VAL A 466 27.58 -14.13 -22.18
N ASP A 467 28.87 -14.45 -22.28
CA ASP A 467 29.92 -13.45 -22.46
C ASP A 467 30.15 -13.10 -23.95
N GLN A 468 31.08 -12.18 -24.19
CA GLN A 468 31.48 -11.75 -25.54
C GLN A 468 32.13 -12.84 -26.40
N SER A 469 32.43 -14.01 -25.83
CA SER A 469 32.88 -15.19 -26.62
C SER A 469 31.71 -16.06 -27.08
N GLY A 470 30.49 -15.75 -26.65
CA GLY A 470 29.30 -16.59 -26.87
C GLY A 470 29.20 -17.75 -25.88
N ARG A 471 30.04 -17.81 -24.85
CA ARG A 471 30.03 -18.88 -23.83
C ARG A 471 29.15 -18.48 -22.66
N SER A 472 28.34 -19.41 -22.18
CA SER A 472 27.66 -19.23 -20.89
C SER A 472 28.67 -19.34 -19.75
N ILE A 473 28.80 -18.28 -18.95
CA ILE A 473 29.74 -18.21 -17.83
C ILE A 473 29.06 -18.24 -16.46
N LEU A 474 27.74 -18.06 -16.43
CA LEU A 474 26.95 -18.08 -15.20
C LEU A 474 25.54 -18.58 -15.51
N THR A 475 25.03 -19.42 -14.61
CA THR A 475 23.62 -19.83 -14.59
C THR A 475 23.17 -19.98 -13.15
N ASN A 476 22.04 -19.38 -12.80
CA ASN A 476 21.34 -19.60 -11.54
C ASN A 476 19.87 -19.85 -11.82
N TYR A 477 19.27 -20.68 -10.99
CA TYR A 477 17.86 -21.04 -10.99
C TYR A 477 17.07 -20.15 -10.04
N LYS A 478 15.78 -20.00 -10.39
CA LYS A 478 14.79 -19.32 -9.56
C LYS A 478 14.49 -20.20 -8.34
N ALA A 479 14.81 -19.69 -7.14
CA ALA A 479 14.56 -20.43 -5.90
C ALA A 479 13.12 -20.24 -5.45
N HIS A 480 12.57 -19.04 -5.67
CA HIS A 480 11.23 -18.66 -5.24
C HIS A 480 10.34 -18.34 -6.44
N LEU A 481 9.27 -19.12 -6.60
CA LEU A 481 8.28 -18.93 -7.66
C LEU A 481 7.20 -17.95 -7.18
N ALA A 482 6.68 -17.12 -8.08
CA ALA A 482 5.52 -16.28 -7.80
C ALA A 482 4.24 -17.12 -7.63
N PRO A 483 3.21 -16.62 -6.90
CA PRO A 483 2.07 -17.42 -6.48
C PRO A 483 1.12 -17.73 -7.63
N ASP A 484 1.20 -16.96 -8.71
CA ASP A 484 0.49 -17.12 -9.98
C ASP A 484 1.29 -17.92 -11.02
N GLU A 485 2.56 -18.23 -10.77
CA GLU A 485 3.39 -18.98 -11.72
C GLU A 485 2.87 -20.40 -11.89
N SER A 486 2.15 -20.62 -13.00
CA SER A 486 1.56 -21.91 -13.36
C SER A 486 2.58 -22.95 -13.82
N ILE A 487 3.80 -22.51 -14.17
CA ILE A 487 4.88 -23.34 -14.70
C ILE A 487 6.18 -23.00 -13.97
N GLY A 488 6.81 -24.00 -13.37
CA GLY A 488 8.11 -23.84 -12.73
C GLY A 488 8.33 -24.86 -11.62
N THR A 489 9.58 -25.13 -11.30
CA THR A 489 9.98 -25.86 -10.11
C THR A 489 11.08 -25.06 -9.43
N ALA A 490 10.87 -24.75 -8.15
CA ALA A 490 11.83 -24.07 -7.30
C ALA A 490 13.16 -24.85 -7.26
N ARG A 491 14.27 -24.15 -7.47
CA ARG A 491 15.61 -24.73 -7.32
C ARG A 491 16.55 -23.68 -6.77
N TYR A 492 17.03 -23.91 -5.55
CA TYR A 492 18.07 -23.08 -4.96
C TYR A 492 19.38 -23.23 -5.75
N SER A 493 20.03 -22.10 -6.04
CA SER A 493 21.38 -22.08 -6.58
C SER A 493 22.07 -20.77 -6.22
N ARG A 494 23.40 -20.83 -6.10
CA ARG A 494 24.25 -19.68 -5.79
C ARG A 494 25.59 -19.82 -6.50
N VAL A 495 25.61 -19.37 -7.74
CA VAL A 495 26.82 -19.26 -8.55
C VAL A 495 27.24 -17.79 -8.62
N ILE A 496 28.54 -17.55 -8.43
CA ILE A 496 29.19 -16.25 -8.63
C ILE A 496 30.35 -16.52 -9.59
N ALA A 497 30.34 -15.86 -10.74
CA ALA A 497 31.39 -15.98 -11.75
C ALA A 497 32.34 -14.78 -11.65
N THR A 498 33.63 -15.01 -11.91
CA THR A 498 34.59 -13.91 -12.09
C THR A 498 34.72 -13.63 -13.58
N HIS A 499 34.39 -12.42 -14.00
CA HIS A 499 34.46 -11.99 -15.39
C HIS A 499 35.10 -10.60 -15.46
N ASN A 500 36.19 -10.45 -16.24
CA ASN A 500 36.96 -9.20 -16.34
C ASN A 500 37.31 -8.58 -14.98
N ALA A 501 37.85 -9.40 -14.06
CA ALA A 501 38.17 -9.03 -12.68
C ALA A 501 36.98 -8.58 -11.80
N THR A 502 35.76 -8.67 -12.30
CA THR A 502 34.53 -8.35 -11.57
C THR A 502 33.81 -9.64 -11.17
N LYS A 503 33.33 -9.73 -9.94
CA LYS A 503 32.48 -10.85 -9.50
C LYS A 503 31.03 -10.56 -9.85
N VAL A 504 30.44 -11.39 -10.69
CA VAL A 504 29.08 -11.22 -11.21
C VAL A 504 28.17 -12.36 -10.76
N THR A 505 26.91 -12.05 -10.48
CA THR A 505 25.85 -13.03 -10.27
C THR A 505 24.57 -12.57 -10.97
N ALA A 506 23.55 -13.41 -10.97
CA ALA A 506 22.27 -13.11 -11.59
C ALA A 506 21.19 -13.99 -10.95
N TYR A 507 19.98 -13.45 -10.80
CA TYR A 507 18.81 -14.14 -10.25
C TYR A 507 17.53 -13.66 -10.95
N VAL A 508 16.40 -14.33 -10.71
CA VAL A 508 15.18 -14.09 -11.50
C VAL A 508 14.07 -13.51 -10.63
N CYS A 509 13.60 -12.33 -11.02
CA CYS A 509 12.37 -11.69 -10.55
C CYS A 509 12.11 -11.85 -9.05
N TYR A 510 11.12 -12.68 -8.70
CA TYR A 510 10.56 -12.92 -7.37
C TYR A 510 11.60 -13.27 -6.31
N ASP A 511 12.75 -13.84 -6.72
CA ASP A 511 13.89 -14.10 -5.83
C ASP A 511 14.30 -12.85 -5.03
N ILE A 512 14.18 -11.65 -5.61
CA ILE A 512 14.63 -10.40 -4.96
C ILE A 512 13.77 -9.99 -3.76
N HIS A 513 12.58 -10.56 -3.58
CA HIS A 513 11.71 -10.26 -2.43
C HIS A 513 12.08 -11.05 -1.17
N TYR A 514 12.78 -12.17 -1.32
CA TYR A 514 13.04 -13.07 -0.19
C TYR A 514 14.35 -12.71 0.51
N PRO A 515 14.41 -12.71 1.85
CA PRO A 515 15.63 -12.30 2.56
C PRO A 515 16.87 -13.16 2.28
N ASP A 516 16.71 -14.43 1.89
CA ASP A 516 17.85 -15.30 1.53
C ASP A 516 18.61 -14.79 0.28
N ILE A 517 17.98 -13.95 -0.54
CA ILE A 517 18.64 -13.31 -1.68
C ILE A 517 19.84 -12.49 -1.25
N VAL A 518 19.82 -11.90 -0.06
CA VAL A 518 20.95 -11.14 0.47
C VAL A 518 22.19 -12.03 0.56
N GLU A 519 22.08 -13.26 1.06
CA GLU A 519 23.20 -14.21 1.12
C GLU A 519 23.62 -14.71 -0.27
N ARG A 520 22.66 -14.86 -1.17
CA ARG A 520 22.89 -15.24 -2.58
C ARG A 520 23.61 -14.15 -3.37
N LEU A 521 23.39 -12.88 -3.03
CA LEU A 521 24.05 -11.70 -3.62
C LEU A 521 25.43 -11.44 -3.00
N LYS A 522 25.58 -11.64 -1.69
CA LYS A 522 26.83 -11.35 -0.98
C LYS A 522 28.04 -11.99 -1.65
N GLY A 523 29.08 -11.18 -1.82
CA GLY A 523 30.37 -11.60 -2.40
C GLY A 523 30.50 -11.37 -3.90
N SER A 524 29.44 -10.90 -4.58
CA SER A 524 29.54 -10.32 -5.92
C SER A 524 29.65 -8.79 -5.86
N ASP A 525 30.21 -8.20 -6.92
CA ASP A 525 30.25 -6.76 -7.12
C ASP A 525 28.95 -6.26 -7.76
N VAL A 526 28.38 -7.05 -8.67
CA VAL A 526 27.13 -6.76 -9.36
C VAL A 526 26.26 -8.02 -9.51
N ALA A 527 24.95 -7.81 -9.48
CA ALA A 527 23.92 -8.79 -9.77
C ALA A 527 22.95 -8.29 -10.83
N TYR A 528 22.60 -9.16 -11.77
CA TYR A 528 21.66 -8.86 -12.86
C TYR A 528 20.34 -9.60 -12.63
N ILE A 529 19.23 -8.87 -12.68
CA ILE A 529 17.91 -9.39 -12.35
C ILE A 529 16.94 -9.11 -13.50
N PRO A 530 16.74 -10.08 -14.41
CA PRO A 530 15.58 -10.11 -15.29
C PRO A 530 14.31 -10.20 -14.43
N LEU A 531 13.34 -9.34 -14.72
CA LEU A 531 12.14 -9.15 -13.92
C LEU A 531 10.91 -9.07 -14.82
N SER A 532 9.78 -9.60 -14.32
CA SER A 532 8.46 -9.38 -14.91
C SER A 532 7.43 -8.99 -13.85
N ASP A 533 6.69 -7.90 -14.14
CA ASP A 533 5.67 -7.33 -13.24
C ASP A 533 4.35 -6.86 -13.93
N PRO A 534 3.95 -7.35 -15.12
CA PRO A 534 2.80 -6.78 -15.82
C PRO A 534 1.47 -7.07 -15.10
N GLU A 535 1.39 -8.13 -14.29
CA GLU A 535 0.13 -8.64 -13.74
C GLU A 535 -0.30 -7.95 -12.44
N TYR A 536 0.64 -7.41 -11.66
CA TYR A 536 0.39 -6.96 -10.28
C TYR A 536 0.14 -5.46 -10.11
N GLY A 537 0.09 -4.73 -11.22
CA GLY A 537 -0.17 -3.29 -11.27
C GLY A 537 0.97 -2.43 -10.69
N TYR A 538 0.74 -1.11 -10.60
CA TYR A 538 1.79 -0.14 -10.29
C TYR A 538 2.37 -0.26 -8.88
N LEU A 539 1.59 -0.66 -7.88
CA LEU A 539 2.10 -0.64 -6.49
C LEU A 539 3.07 -1.79 -6.22
N GLN A 540 2.83 -2.98 -6.77
CA GLN A 540 3.74 -4.13 -6.61
C GLN A 540 5.13 -3.80 -7.18
N LYS A 541 5.17 -3.14 -8.33
CA LYS A 541 6.40 -2.61 -8.94
C LYS A 541 7.21 -1.72 -7.99
N GLN A 542 6.55 -1.01 -7.07
CA GLN A 542 7.24 -0.20 -6.07
C GLN A 542 7.85 -1.06 -4.96
N PHE A 543 7.25 -2.19 -4.61
CA PHE A 543 7.81 -3.12 -3.63
C PHE A 543 9.02 -3.86 -4.21
N HIS A 544 8.94 -4.35 -5.46
CA HIS A 544 10.12 -4.88 -6.17
C HIS A 544 11.26 -3.86 -6.19
N ALA A 545 10.93 -2.59 -6.44
CA ALA A 545 11.91 -1.52 -6.41
C ALA A 545 12.53 -1.28 -5.03
N ALA A 546 11.70 -1.27 -3.99
CA ALA A 546 12.13 -1.06 -2.63
C ALA A 546 13.02 -2.20 -2.12
N ASP A 547 12.61 -3.45 -2.30
CA ASP A 547 13.36 -4.63 -1.87
C ASP A 547 14.70 -4.70 -2.59
N SER A 548 14.73 -4.39 -3.89
CA SER A 548 15.98 -4.33 -4.63
C SER A 548 16.97 -3.30 -4.08
N VAL A 549 16.48 -2.13 -3.66
CA VAL A 549 17.30 -1.08 -3.02
C VAL A 549 17.83 -1.55 -1.67
N ILE A 550 16.97 -2.13 -0.84
CA ILE A 550 17.29 -2.60 0.51
C ILE A 550 18.30 -3.76 0.44
N HIS A 551 18.05 -4.75 -0.41
CA HIS A 551 18.87 -5.95 -0.55
C HIS A 551 20.21 -5.67 -1.24
N ALA A 552 20.27 -4.77 -2.23
CA ALA A 552 21.53 -4.29 -2.79
C ALA A 552 22.45 -3.74 -1.69
N ARG A 553 21.87 -2.99 -0.76
CA ARG A 553 22.62 -2.38 0.35
C ARG A 553 23.04 -3.38 1.42
N GLN A 554 22.16 -4.31 1.79
CA GLN A 554 22.50 -5.39 2.74
C GLN A 554 23.59 -6.32 2.21
N ALA A 555 23.56 -6.63 0.91
CA ALA A 555 24.56 -7.47 0.27
C ALA A 555 25.85 -6.71 -0.09
N GLN A 556 25.81 -5.37 -0.07
CA GLN A 556 26.84 -4.49 -0.60
C GLN A 556 27.21 -4.85 -2.06
N THR A 557 26.18 -5.08 -2.86
CA THR A 557 26.27 -5.58 -4.23
C THR A 557 25.40 -4.68 -5.11
N ALA A 558 25.94 -4.21 -6.24
CA ALA A 558 25.14 -3.44 -7.19
C ALA A 558 24.06 -4.35 -7.81
N VAL A 559 22.86 -3.84 -8.03
CA VAL A 559 21.73 -4.58 -8.58
C VAL A 559 21.21 -3.88 -9.82
N VAL A 560 21.06 -4.63 -10.91
CA VAL A 560 20.58 -4.13 -12.19
C VAL A 560 19.30 -4.86 -12.56
N LEU A 561 18.21 -4.11 -12.65
CA LEU A 561 16.87 -4.65 -12.91
C LEU A 561 16.44 -4.31 -14.32
N ALA A 562 16.04 -5.35 -15.07
CA ALA A 562 15.43 -5.24 -16.39
C ALA A 562 14.01 -5.77 -16.32
N GLY A 563 13.02 -4.87 -16.28
CA GLY A 563 11.60 -5.23 -16.18
C GLY A 563 10.96 -5.37 -17.56
N THR A 564 9.93 -6.21 -17.70
CA THR A 564 9.14 -6.27 -18.96
C THR A 564 8.39 -4.96 -19.23
N ASP A 565 7.86 -4.34 -18.17
CA ASP A 565 7.12 -3.07 -18.20
C ASP A 565 7.38 -2.24 -16.92
N GLY A 566 8.57 -2.44 -16.34
CA GLY A 566 9.08 -1.76 -15.15
C GLY A 566 8.80 -2.52 -13.85
N PRO A 567 9.61 -2.28 -12.80
CA PRO A 567 10.72 -1.33 -12.73
C PRO A 567 11.96 -1.78 -13.52
N THR A 568 12.54 -0.84 -14.28
CA THR A 568 13.85 -1.00 -14.92
C THR A 568 14.79 0.08 -14.38
N MET A 569 15.85 -0.32 -13.68
CA MET A 569 16.73 0.60 -12.98
C MET A 569 18.08 -0.03 -12.62
N ILE A 570 19.05 0.84 -12.34
CA ILE A 570 20.41 0.49 -11.96
C ILE A 570 20.63 1.02 -10.54
N ILE A 571 21.01 0.13 -9.63
CA ILE A 571 21.23 0.40 -8.21
C ILE A 571 22.69 0.08 -7.90
N ASN A 572 23.44 1.02 -7.31
CA ASN A 572 24.83 0.77 -6.93
C ASN A 572 24.94 -0.05 -5.63
N SER A 573 26.17 -0.43 -5.23
CA SER A 573 26.38 -1.25 -4.02
C SER A 573 25.98 -0.56 -2.71
N ASN A 574 25.72 0.74 -2.73
CA ASN A 574 25.19 1.49 -1.60
C ASN A 574 23.65 1.56 -1.64
N GLY A 575 22.97 0.82 -2.52
CA GLY A 575 21.51 0.86 -2.64
C GLY A 575 20.99 2.16 -3.24
N ILE A 576 21.81 2.95 -3.94
CA ILE A 576 21.40 4.21 -4.56
C ILE A 576 21.05 3.96 -6.02
N ILE A 577 19.87 4.45 -6.43
CA ILE A 577 19.44 4.39 -7.83
C ILE A 577 20.24 5.40 -8.63
N VAL A 578 21.07 4.92 -9.55
CA VAL A 578 21.93 5.77 -10.40
C VAL A 578 21.30 6.09 -11.75
N ASP A 579 20.43 5.23 -12.26
CA ASP A 579 19.61 5.49 -13.45
C ASP A 579 18.31 4.66 -13.38
N ARG A 580 17.21 5.16 -13.97
CA ARG A 580 15.92 4.45 -13.99
C ARG A 580 15.03 4.89 -15.14
N LEU A 581 14.25 3.93 -15.65
CA LEU A 581 13.17 4.22 -16.59
C LEU A 581 11.89 4.53 -15.82
N MET A 582 11.14 5.53 -16.29
CA MET A 582 9.86 5.92 -15.70
C MET A 582 8.70 5.39 -16.56
N GLY A 583 7.71 4.78 -15.89
CA GLY A 583 6.52 4.23 -16.54
C GLY A 583 6.74 2.87 -17.20
N ASN A 584 5.76 2.45 -18.00
CA ASN A 584 5.68 1.10 -18.58
C ASN A 584 6.14 1.05 -20.04
N ALA A 585 6.66 2.16 -20.59
CA ALA A 585 7.03 2.24 -21.99
C ALA A 585 8.28 1.40 -22.31
N THR A 586 8.37 0.91 -23.55
CA THR A 586 9.59 0.27 -24.03
C THR A 586 10.75 1.25 -24.02
N GLY A 587 11.91 0.84 -23.49
CA GLY A 587 13.06 1.71 -23.37
C GLY A 587 14.27 1.00 -22.78
N PHE A 588 15.25 1.77 -22.34
CA PHE A 588 16.46 1.26 -21.70
C PHE A 588 17.13 2.33 -20.85
N VAL A 589 17.98 1.90 -19.93
CA VAL A 589 18.82 2.73 -19.07
C VAL A 589 20.23 2.18 -19.02
N GLY A 590 21.22 3.01 -18.71
CA GLY A 590 22.62 2.64 -18.83
C GLY A 590 23.52 3.36 -17.84
N TYR A 591 24.56 2.66 -17.39
CA TYR A 591 25.55 3.22 -16.48
C TYR A 591 26.95 2.73 -16.82
N SER A 592 27.94 3.62 -16.66
CA SER A 592 29.37 3.31 -16.82
C SER A 592 30.18 4.31 -15.98
N LYS A 593 30.58 3.93 -14.77
CA LYS A 593 31.54 4.68 -13.92
C LYS A 593 32.27 3.78 -12.93
#